data_AF-A0A3M1GKB1-F1
#
_entry.id   AF-A0A3M1GKB1-F1
#
_cell.length_a   1.000
_cell.length_b   1.000
_cell.length_c   1.000
_cell.angle_alpha   90.00
_cell.angle_beta   90.00
_cell.angle_gamma   90.00
#
_symmetry.space_group_name_H-M   'P 1'
#
loop_
_entity.id
_entity.type
_entity.pdbx_description
1 polymer ?
#
loop_
_entity_poly.entity_id
_entity_poly.type
_entity_poly.pdbx_seq_one_letter_code
_entity_poly.pdbx_strand_id
1 'polypeptide(L)'
;MVSSDHIEPGRQGELKATVNLKGKRGRIVKTIQVQTNDPERPVVVLKLYATVKDPYHSQKFPADEIFHSPCRRCHIDRGMGKRGGPLFWADCLPCHQRGKTGPPVETMKKRPEEELYKAIQMGVPGTMMPGFSLYAGGPLTDADIKSLVEYIKNR
;
A
#
# COMPACT_ATOMS: atom_id res chain seq x y z
N MET A 1 -6.50 3.91 -26.74
CA MET A 1 -6.67 3.49 -28.14
C MET A 1 -6.16 4.61 -29.03
N VAL A 2 -5.63 4.29 -30.22
CA VAL A 2 -5.24 5.31 -31.21
C VAL A 2 -6.51 6.05 -31.67
N SER A 3 -6.39 7.31 -32.06
CA SER A 3 -7.50 8.15 -32.55
C SER A 3 -8.21 7.59 -33.80
N SER A 4 -7.60 6.63 -34.49
CA SER A 4 -8.14 5.90 -35.64
C SER A 4 -7.63 4.46 -35.61
N ASP A 5 -8.44 3.51 -36.07
CA ASP A 5 -8.09 2.10 -36.28
C ASP A 5 -7.24 1.88 -37.56
N HIS A 6 -7.26 2.85 -38.48
CA HIS A 6 -6.42 2.88 -39.68
C HIS A 6 -5.75 4.26 -39.87
N ILE A 7 -4.46 4.28 -40.20
CA ILE A 7 -3.69 5.49 -40.51
C ILE A 7 -3.09 5.33 -41.91
N GLU A 8 -3.54 6.15 -42.85
CA GLU A 8 -3.02 6.16 -44.21
C GLU A 8 -1.52 6.52 -44.25
N PRO A 9 -0.77 6.08 -45.29
CA PRO A 9 0.63 6.46 -45.48
C PRO A 9 0.83 7.98 -45.40
N GLY A 10 1.80 8.42 -44.60
CA GLY A 10 2.11 9.85 -44.40
C GLY A 10 1.13 10.61 -43.49
N ARG A 11 0.07 9.98 -42.98
CA ARG A 11 -0.81 10.58 -41.97
C ARG A 11 -0.30 10.34 -40.54
N GLN A 12 -0.84 11.13 -39.62
CA GLN A 12 -0.55 11.03 -38.19
C GLN A 12 -1.78 10.52 -37.44
N GLY A 13 -1.56 9.76 -36.38
CA GLY A 13 -2.57 9.36 -35.41
C GLY A 13 -2.15 9.76 -33.99
N GLU A 14 -3.13 10.00 -33.12
CA GLU A 14 -2.91 10.36 -31.72
C GLU A 14 -3.10 9.16 -30.81
N LEU A 15 -2.19 8.95 -29.86
CA LEU A 15 -2.31 7.95 -28.80
C LEU A 15 -2.60 8.63 -27.46
N LYS A 16 -3.87 8.59 -27.02
CA LYS A 16 -4.24 9.07 -25.69
C LYS A 16 -3.93 8.01 -24.64
N ALA A 17 -3.10 8.38 -23.66
CA ALA A 17 -2.73 7.53 -22.54
C ALA A 17 -3.02 8.23 -21.21
N THR A 18 -3.54 7.46 -20.25
CA THR A 18 -3.82 7.95 -18.89
C THR A 18 -3.05 7.13 -17.89
N VAL A 19 -2.40 7.79 -16.94
CA VAL A 19 -1.66 7.13 -15.86
C VAL A 19 -2.40 7.34 -14.55
N ASN A 20 -2.83 6.26 -13.91
CA ASN A 20 -3.36 6.32 -12.55
C ASN A 20 -2.22 6.59 -11.56
N LEU A 21 -2.26 7.74 -10.88
CA LEU A 21 -1.24 8.14 -9.90
C LEU A 21 -1.54 7.63 -8.48
N LYS A 22 -2.70 7.02 -8.23
CA LYS A 22 -3.08 6.50 -6.91
C LYS A 22 -2.02 5.51 -6.40
N GLY A 23 -1.53 5.76 -5.18
CA GLY A 23 -0.50 4.94 -4.54
C GLY A 23 0.89 5.04 -5.18
N LYS A 24 1.14 6.05 -6.03
CA LYS A 24 2.45 6.30 -6.64
C LYS A 24 3.07 7.55 -6.03
N ARG A 25 4.41 7.57 -5.95
CA ARG A 25 5.22 8.69 -5.49
C ARG A 25 6.58 8.65 -6.15
N GLY A 26 7.23 9.81 -6.28
CA GLY A 26 8.55 9.93 -6.88
C GLY A 26 8.57 9.64 -8.37
N ARG A 27 9.75 9.28 -8.90
CA ARG A 27 9.93 9.04 -10.33
C ARG A 27 9.27 7.74 -10.76
N ILE A 28 8.34 7.82 -11.70
CA ILE A 28 7.69 6.67 -12.33
C ILE A 28 8.01 6.63 -13.82
N VAL A 29 8.16 5.42 -14.34
CA VAL A 29 8.26 5.15 -15.77
C VAL A 29 7.14 4.19 -16.15
N LYS A 30 6.40 4.53 -17.21
CA LYS A 30 5.37 3.68 -17.79
C LYS A 30 5.68 3.43 -19.25
N THR A 31 5.37 2.23 -19.69
CA THR A 31 5.68 1.77 -21.04
C THR A 31 4.39 1.54 -21.78
N ILE A 32 4.31 2.08 -23.00
CA ILE A 32 3.26 1.78 -23.97
C ILE A 32 3.93 0.98 -25.09
N GLN A 33 3.48 -0.24 -25.32
CA GLN A 33 3.87 -1.01 -26.48
C GLN A 33 2.84 -0.76 -27.58
N VAL A 34 3.33 -0.32 -28.73
CA VAL A 34 2.54 -0.09 -29.93
C VAL A 34 2.90 -1.19 -30.92
N GLN A 35 1.94 -2.04 -31.25
CA GLN A 35 2.09 -3.01 -32.33
C GLN A 35 1.71 -2.34 -33.65
N THR A 36 2.52 -2.56 -34.69
CA THR A 36 2.34 -1.95 -36.01
C THR A 36 2.43 -3.04 -37.09
N ASN A 37 2.00 -2.69 -38.30
CA ASN A 37 2.20 -3.48 -39.50
C ASN A 37 3.49 -3.10 -40.26
N ASP A 38 4.39 -2.31 -39.66
CA ASP A 38 5.70 -2.00 -40.22
C ASP A 38 6.60 -3.25 -40.10
N PRO A 39 7.08 -3.83 -41.22
CA PRO A 39 7.88 -5.06 -41.19
C PRO A 39 9.25 -4.87 -40.53
N GLU A 40 9.80 -3.66 -40.50
CA GLU A 40 11.07 -3.35 -39.85
C GLU A 40 10.89 -3.03 -38.37
N ARG A 41 9.77 -2.40 -38.00
CA ARG A 41 9.47 -1.96 -36.63
C ARG A 41 8.08 -2.42 -36.16
N PRO A 42 7.82 -3.74 -36.06
CA PRO A 42 6.51 -4.29 -35.74
C PRO A 42 6.07 -3.99 -34.30
N VAL A 43 7.01 -3.64 -33.42
CA VAL A 43 6.73 -3.21 -32.05
C VAL A 43 7.54 -1.97 -31.73
N VAL A 44 6.86 -0.88 -31.41
CA VAL A 44 7.46 0.37 -30.95
C VAL A 44 7.16 0.55 -29.47
N VAL A 45 8.18 0.88 -28.69
CA VAL A 45 8.06 1.04 -27.23
C VAL A 45 8.19 2.51 -26.85
N LEU A 46 7.08 3.11 -26.40
CA LEU A 46 7.05 4.48 -25.89
C LEU A 46 7.21 4.47 -24.37
N LYS A 47 8.04 5.36 -23.83
CA LYS A 47 8.25 5.51 -22.38
C LYS A 47 7.71 6.85 -21.89
N LEU A 48 6.80 6.79 -20.92
CA LEU A 48 6.29 7.95 -20.19
C LEU A 48 7.06 8.10 -18.89
N TYR A 49 7.72 9.24 -18.72
CA TYR A 49 8.40 9.62 -17.50
C TYR A 49 7.56 10.65 -16.75
N ALA A 50 7.36 10.43 -15.45
CA ALA A 50 6.70 11.41 -14.60
C ALA A 50 7.32 11.41 -13.20
N THR A 51 7.29 12.55 -12.53
CA THR A 51 7.62 12.67 -11.11
C THR A 51 6.35 12.98 -10.35
N VAL A 52 5.87 12.01 -9.57
CA VAL A 52 4.65 12.16 -8.77
C VAL A 52 5.02 12.87 -7.47
N LYS A 53 4.52 14.10 -7.31
CA LYS A 53 4.65 14.87 -6.08
C LYS A 53 3.62 14.35 -5.07
N ASP A 54 4.12 13.81 -3.97
CA ASP A 54 3.32 13.28 -2.87
C ASP A 54 3.39 14.25 -1.69
N PRO A 55 2.31 15.02 -1.42
CA PRO A 55 2.35 16.04 -0.38
C PRO A 55 2.33 15.42 1.03
N TYR A 56 2.01 14.14 1.18
CA TYR A 56 1.84 13.51 2.49
C TYR A 56 3.15 12.91 2.98
N HIS A 57 3.75 11.97 2.23
CA HIS A 57 4.85 11.17 2.77
C HIS A 57 6.22 11.87 2.79
N SER A 58 6.31 13.12 2.34
CA SER A 58 7.50 13.97 2.52
C SER A 58 7.49 14.75 3.83
N GLN A 59 6.37 14.78 4.55
CA GLN A 59 6.20 15.51 5.80
C GLN A 59 6.31 14.55 7.00
N LYS A 60 6.63 15.11 8.16
CA LYS A 60 6.64 14.35 9.42
C LYS A 60 5.26 14.47 10.07
N PHE A 61 4.64 13.33 10.32
CA PHE A 61 3.38 13.22 11.06
C PHE A 61 3.58 12.34 12.31
N PRO A 62 2.76 12.55 13.36
CA PRO A 62 2.60 11.58 14.42
C PRO A 62 2.23 10.18 13.87
N ALA A 63 2.62 9.13 14.58
CA ALA A 63 2.41 7.75 14.10
C ALA A 63 0.92 7.39 13.98
N ASP A 64 0.08 7.94 14.86
CA ASP A 64 -1.37 7.76 14.92
C ASP A 64 -2.14 8.55 13.85
N GLU A 65 -1.47 9.47 13.14
CA GLU A 65 -2.09 10.20 12.02
C GLU A 65 -2.58 9.25 10.91
N ILE A 66 -2.02 8.03 10.83
CA ILE A 66 -2.47 6.99 9.89
C ILE A 66 -3.93 6.57 10.12
N PHE A 67 -4.51 6.83 11.29
CA PHE A 67 -5.91 6.52 11.61
C PHE A 67 -6.90 7.57 11.08
N HIS A 68 -6.42 8.74 10.69
CA HIS A 68 -7.23 9.89 10.32
C HIS A 68 -7.25 10.14 8.81
N SER A 69 -8.28 10.84 8.32
CA SER A 69 -8.40 11.17 6.89
C SER A 69 -7.40 12.28 6.52
N PRO A 70 -6.71 12.19 5.37
CA PRO A 70 -6.88 11.19 4.31
C PRO A 70 -6.00 9.94 4.45
N CYS A 71 -5.06 9.91 5.41
CA CYS A 71 -4.06 8.85 5.58
C CYS A 71 -4.69 7.46 5.72
N ARG A 72 -5.75 7.35 6.53
CA ARG A 72 -6.49 6.10 6.81
C ARG A 72 -6.92 5.36 5.54
N ARG A 73 -7.26 6.06 4.46
CA ARG A 73 -7.77 5.46 3.22
C ARG A 73 -6.80 4.49 2.56
N CYS A 74 -5.51 4.72 2.75
CA CYS A 74 -4.46 3.87 2.20
C CYS A 74 -3.84 2.95 3.26
N HIS A 75 -3.85 3.35 4.52
CA HIS A 75 -3.16 2.65 5.61
C HIS A 75 -4.04 1.71 6.42
N ILE A 76 -5.35 1.97 6.54
CA ILE A 76 -6.22 1.35 7.57
C ILE A 76 -7.57 0.89 7.01
N ASP A 77 -8.15 1.61 6.05
CA ASP A 77 -9.52 1.30 5.59
C ASP A 77 -9.67 -0.09 4.95
N ARG A 78 -8.55 -0.75 4.58
CA ARG A 78 -8.61 -2.09 3.97
C ARG A 78 -8.87 -3.20 4.99
N GLY A 79 -8.48 -3.03 6.25
CA GLY A 79 -8.73 -3.99 7.32
C GLY A 79 -10.01 -3.72 8.09
N MET A 80 -10.62 -2.55 7.95
CA MET A 80 -11.87 -2.20 8.65
C MET A 80 -12.95 -3.28 8.45
N GLY A 81 -13.49 -3.78 9.58
CA GLY A 81 -14.50 -4.84 9.60
C GLY A 81 -13.97 -6.26 9.39
N LYS A 82 -12.65 -6.45 9.23
CA LYS A 82 -11.99 -7.76 9.13
C LYS A 82 -11.43 -8.19 10.48
N ARG A 83 -11.10 -9.48 10.60
CA ARG A 83 -10.47 -10.09 11.78
C ARG A 83 -9.36 -11.06 11.40
N GLY A 84 -8.51 -11.41 12.36
CA GLY A 84 -7.43 -12.37 12.22
C GLY A 84 -6.53 -12.10 11.03
N GLY A 85 -6.25 -13.15 10.25
CA GLY A 85 -5.43 -13.05 9.05
C GLY A 85 -5.86 -11.95 8.09
N PRO A 86 -7.12 -11.93 7.60
CA PRO A 86 -7.60 -10.87 6.70
C PRO A 86 -7.35 -9.43 7.19
N LEU A 87 -7.46 -9.16 8.50
CA LEU A 87 -7.09 -7.86 9.07
C LEU A 87 -5.58 -7.64 9.03
N PHE A 88 -4.80 -8.62 9.51
CA PHE A 88 -3.34 -8.55 9.51
C PHE A 88 -2.75 -8.30 8.11
N TRP A 89 -3.23 -9.04 7.11
CA TRP A 89 -2.77 -8.92 5.71
C TRP A 89 -3.06 -7.55 5.12
N ALA A 90 -4.19 -6.94 5.51
CA ALA A 90 -4.62 -5.66 4.96
C ALA A 90 -3.80 -4.49 5.50
N ASP A 91 -3.61 -4.43 6.82
CA ASP A 91 -3.13 -3.21 7.49
C ASP A 91 -1.80 -3.39 8.25
N CYS A 92 -1.52 -4.59 8.79
CA CYS A 92 -0.32 -4.81 9.61
C CYS A 92 0.88 -5.29 8.78
N LEU A 93 0.61 -6.16 7.80
CA LEU A 93 1.63 -6.81 7.00
C LEU A 93 2.58 -5.85 6.26
N PRO A 94 2.14 -4.69 5.70
CA PRO A 94 3.06 -3.75 5.05
C PRO A 94 4.25 -3.32 5.92
N CYS A 95 4.09 -3.30 7.24
CA CYS A 95 5.15 -3.01 8.20
C CYS A 95 5.80 -4.27 8.78
N HIS A 96 5.06 -5.38 8.90
CA HIS A 96 5.51 -6.64 9.50
C HIS A 96 5.94 -7.72 8.47
N GLN A 97 6.24 -7.33 7.23
CA GLN A 97 6.91 -8.21 6.27
C GLN A 97 8.40 -8.35 6.63
N ARG A 98 9.00 -9.47 6.22
CA ARG A 98 10.45 -9.69 6.38
C ARG A 98 11.24 -8.54 5.72
N GLY A 99 12.16 -7.95 6.48
CA GLY A 99 12.98 -6.82 6.01
C GLY A 99 12.28 -5.46 6.01
N LYS A 100 11.09 -5.35 6.62
CA LYS A 100 10.41 -4.07 6.88
C LYS A 100 10.67 -3.61 8.32
N THR A 101 10.05 -2.47 8.66
CA THR A 101 10.30 -1.75 9.92
C THR A 101 9.87 -2.54 11.16
N GLY A 102 8.78 -3.30 11.09
CA GLY A 102 8.29 -4.13 12.18
C GLY A 102 8.88 -5.54 12.16
N PRO A 103 8.93 -6.23 13.32
CA PRO A 103 9.35 -7.62 13.37
C PRO A 103 8.39 -8.50 12.56
N PRO A 104 8.89 -9.49 11.79
CA PRO A 104 8.02 -10.37 11.02
C PRO A 104 7.30 -11.38 11.92
N VAL A 105 6.24 -12.01 11.40
CA VAL A 105 5.36 -12.92 12.16
C VAL A 105 6.15 -14.04 12.84
N GLU A 106 7.18 -14.57 12.20
CA GLU A 106 8.04 -15.64 12.73
C GLU A 106 8.81 -15.23 13.99
N THR A 107 9.07 -13.93 14.15
CA THR A 107 9.65 -13.35 15.37
C THR A 107 8.57 -13.04 16.39
N MET A 108 7.45 -12.45 15.96
CA MET A 108 6.35 -12.07 16.85
C MET A 108 5.69 -13.27 17.53
N LYS A 109 5.49 -14.39 16.82
CA LYS A 109 4.82 -15.58 17.38
C LYS A 109 5.52 -16.20 18.59
N LYS A 110 6.82 -15.93 18.74
CA LYS A 110 7.65 -16.37 19.87
C LYS A 110 7.44 -15.53 21.13
N ARG A 111 6.80 -14.36 21.02
CA ARG A 111 6.49 -13.50 22.16
C ARG A 111 5.30 -14.04 22.96
N PRO A 112 5.23 -13.73 24.27
CA PRO A 112 4.03 -13.94 25.07
C PRO A 112 2.82 -13.26 24.43
N GLU A 113 1.64 -13.88 24.54
CA GLU A 113 0.39 -13.32 23.99
C GLU A 113 0.05 -11.96 24.59
N GLU A 114 0.30 -11.79 25.89
CA GLU A 114 0.08 -10.52 26.59
C GLU A 114 0.96 -9.40 26.03
N GLU A 115 2.23 -9.69 25.68
CA GLU A 115 3.11 -8.71 25.05
C GLU A 115 2.60 -8.31 23.66
N LEU A 116 2.16 -9.27 22.86
CA LEU A 116 1.58 -8.99 21.54
C LEU A 116 0.31 -8.16 21.65
N TYR A 117 -0.58 -8.55 22.57
CA TYR A 117 -1.82 -7.85 22.84
C TYR A 117 -1.54 -6.39 23.25
N LYS A 118 -0.65 -6.17 24.23
CA LYS A 118 -0.28 -4.84 24.71
C LYS A 118 0.37 -3.99 23.63
N ALA A 119 1.25 -4.57 22.82
CA ALA A 119 1.89 -3.88 21.71
C ALA A 119 0.88 -3.42 20.65
N ILE A 120 -0.12 -4.25 20.32
CA ILE A 120 -1.18 -3.84 19.38
C ILE A 120 -2.11 -2.81 20.03
N GLN A 121 -2.45 -2.99 21.31
CA GLN A 121 -3.40 -2.13 22.03
C GLN A 121 -2.85 -0.70 22.20
N MET A 122 -1.63 -0.58 22.70
CA MET A 122 -1.02 0.69 23.14
C MET A 122 0.10 1.18 22.23
N GLY A 123 0.49 0.39 21.24
CA GLY A 123 1.65 0.67 20.40
C GLY A 123 2.95 0.27 21.08
N VAL A 124 4.06 0.58 20.43
CA VAL A 124 5.40 0.30 20.96
C VAL A 124 6.15 1.62 21.14
N PRO A 125 6.39 2.06 22.39
CA PRO A 125 7.10 3.31 22.67
C PRO A 125 8.45 3.40 21.96
N GLY A 126 8.77 4.59 21.44
CA GLY A 126 10.02 4.83 20.70
C GLY A 126 10.01 4.27 19.27
N THR A 127 8.88 3.80 18.77
CA THR A 127 8.74 3.28 17.39
C THR A 127 7.61 3.98 16.63
N MET A 128 7.48 3.64 15.35
CA MET A 128 6.38 4.10 14.48
C MET A 128 5.10 3.27 14.64
N MET A 129 5.02 2.33 15.59
CA MET A 129 3.82 1.51 15.82
C MET A 129 2.90 2.20 16.84
N PRO A 130 1.81 2.86 16.40
CA PRO A 130 0.86 3.49 17.31
C PRO A 130 -0.02 2.44 18.02
N GLY A 131 -0.78 2.88 19.03
CA GLY A 131 -1.81 2.05 19.64
C GLY A 131 -3.03 1.92 18.74
N PHE A 132 -3.41 0.69 18.39
CA PHE A 132 -4.53 0.43 17.48
C PHE A 132 -5.87 0.29 18.19
N SER A 133 -5.89 0.22 19.53
CA SER A 133 -7.15 0.12 20.28
C SER A 133 -7.96 1.40 20.23
N LEU A 134 -9.30 1.27 20.28
CA LEU A 134 -10.21 2.42 20.44
C LEU A 134 -9.84 3.31 21.63
N TYR A 135 -9.37 2.73 22.73
CA TYR A 135 -8.92 3.48 23.91
C TYR A 135 -7.66 4.32 23.64
N ALA A 136 -6.75 3.84 22.80
CA ALA A 136 -5.52 4.53 22.42
C ALA A 136 -5.69 5.46 21.20
N GLY A 137 -6.94 5.72 20.76
CA GLY A 137 -7.24 6.53 19.57
C GLY A 137 -7.15 5.78 18.24
N GLY A 138 -6.90 4.48 18.27
CA GLY A 138 -6.88 3.60 17.10
C GLY A 138 -8.27 3.05 16.72
N PRO A 139 -8.38 2.31 15.61
CA PRO A 139 -9.66 1.90 15.03
C PRO A 139 -10.19 0.54 15.52
N LEU A 140 -9.41 -0.23 16.29
CA LEU A 140 -9.68 -1.64 16.58
C LEU A 140 -10.38 -1.85 17.93
N THR A 141 -11.38 -2.72 17.94
CA THR A 141 -11.99 -3.22 19.18
C THR A 141 -11.08 -4.25 19.85
N ASP A 142 -11.33 -4.52 21.13
CA ASP A 142 -10.66 -5.60 21.87
C ASP A 142 -10.76 -6.96 21.15
N ALA A 143 -11.93 -7.27 20.57
CA ALA A 143 -12.15 -8.51 19.84
C ALA A 143 -11.28 -8.60 18.57
N ASP A 144 -11.08 -7.47 17.87
CA ASP A 144 -10.22 -7.44 16.68
C ASP A 144 -8.75 -7.65 17.07
N ILE A 145 -8.30 -7.03 18.16
CA ILE A 145 -6.93 -7.22 18.69
C ILE A 145 -6.71 -8.68 19.12
N LYS A 146 -7.65 -9.27 19.85
CA LYS A 146 -7.58 -10.70 20.23
C LYS A 146 -7.47 -11.59 19.01
N SER A 147 -8.27 -11.32 17.96
CA SER A 147 -8.21 -12.08 16.71
C SER A 147 -6.84 -11.96 16.00
N LEU A 148 -6.17 -10.80 16.10
CA LEU A 148 -4.83 -10.60 15.55
C LEU A 148 -3.78 -11.39 16.33
N VAL A 149 -3.86 -11.38 17.67
CA VAL A 149 -2.95 -12.15 18.52
C VAL A 149 -3.08 -13.64 18.21
N GLU A 150 -4.31 -14.16 18.18
CA GLU A 150 -4.59 -15.56 17.84
C GLU A 150 -3.99 -15.92 16.47
N TYR A 151 -4.22 -15.08 15.46
CA TYR A 151 -3.64 -15.28 14.13
C TYR A 151 -2.10 -15.30 14.15
N ILE A 152 -1.45 -14.39 14.88
CA ILE A 152 0.02 -14.33 14.96
C ILE A 152 0.57 -15.59 15.63
N LYS A 153 -0.08 -16.10 16.68
CA LYS A 153 0.37 -17.27 17.43
C LYS A 153 0.23 -18.57 16.65
N ASN A 154 -0.80 -18.68 15.82
CA ASN A 154 -1.18 -19.91 15.12
C ASN A 154 -0.60 -20.01 13.70
N ARG A 155 0.41 -19.19 13.35
CA ARG A 155 1.01 -19.14 12.00
C ARG A 155 2.48 -19.56 11.95
#